data_AF-K1U519-F1
#
_entry.id   AF-K1U519-F1
#
_cell.length_a   1.000
_cell.length_b   1.000
_cell.length_c   1.000
_cell.angle_alpha   90.00
_cell.angle_beta   90.00
_cell.angle_gamma   90.00
#
_symmetry.space_group_name_H-M   'P 1'
#
loop_
_entity.id
_entity.type
_entity.pdbx_description
1 polymer ?
#
loop_
_entity_poly.entity_id
_entity_poly.type
_entity_poly.pdbx_seq_one_letter_code
_entity_poly.pdbx_strand_id
1 'polypeptide(L)'
;MTRYYVCGDSWTIREIEPSTGYLLNETVYEVGASPSLYEVELNTTENQVTETVIYGNIQLVKHTDDLDPDVPEGENTDDPNAGIIERPEAGAVFEIYLKAAGSYDAAKESERDLLTTDADGFASSKPLPYGHYTVHQIAGEEGKAFVPDFTVFISSDGKTYSYILNNRTITARLKVEKCDAETGKIIPVTGTGFQIKDLSTGEFITQTVYYPNPETLDTFYVSDEGWLMLPEPLAAGDYELYEVAAPYGYVLSDQPVPFTIDGSEAVVTVTQYNMPQKGQLTITKTGEVFASVQENDGLYQPVYEVAGLPGAVYDVIAD
;
A
#
# COMPACT_ATOMS: atom_id res chain seq x y z
N MET A 1 0.80 -6.98 -57.56
CA MET A 1 1.47 -7.16 -58.86
C MET A 1 1.24 -5.92 -59.70
N THR A 2 2.31 -5.25 -60.10
CA THR A 2 2.25 -4.13 -61.04
C THR A 2 1.91 -4.66 -62.44
N ARG A 3 1.28 -3.83 -63.27
CA ARG A 3 1.09 -4.10 -64.70
C ARG A 3 2.44 -3.99 -65.43
N TYR A 4 2.57 -4.65 -66.59
CA TYR A 4 3.70 -4.42 -67.47
C TYR A 4 3.64 -3.02 -68.07
N TYR A 5 4.79 -2.39 -68.21
CA TYR A 5 4.96 -1.09 -68.83
C TYR A 5 6.02 -1.16 -69.94
N VAL A 6 5.99 -0.20 -70.87
CA VAL A 6 6.99 -0.11 -71.94
C VAL A 6 8.34 0.24 -71.32
N CYS A 7 9.37 -0.55 -71.66
CA CYS A 7 10.75 -0.32 -71.23
C CYS A 7 11.24 1.08 -71.64
N GLY A 8 12.11 1.69 -70.83
CA GLY A 8 12.68 3.00 -71.11
C GLY A 8 13.84 3.34 -70.17
N ASP A 9 14.73 4.20 -70.64
CA ASP A 9 15.97 4.55 -69.93
C ASP A 9 15.75 5.55 -68.77
N SER A 10 14.62 6.26 -68.77
CA SER A 10 14.35 7.36 -67.82
C SER A 10 13.40 6.99 -66.67
N TRP A 11 13.19 5.70 -66.45
CA TRP A 11 12.27 5.24 -65.40
C TRP A 11 12.91 5.40 -64.02
N THR A 12 12.21 6.09 -63.13
CA THR A 12 12.61 6.27 -61.73
C THR A 12 11.49 5.85 -60.78
N ILE A 13 11.87 5.36 -59.60
CA ILE A 13 10.97 5.12 -58.48
C ILE A 13 11.41 5.93 -57.27
N ARG A 14 10.45 6.35 -56.46
CA ARG A 14 10.65 6.99 -55.16
C ARG A 14 9.53 6.60 -54.22
N GLU A 15 9.82 6.58 -52.93
CA GLU A 15 8.79 6.45 -51.92
C GLU A 15 7.97 7.74 -51.82
N ILE A 16 6.67 7.60 -51.54
CA ILE A 16 5.75 8.74 -51.38
C ILE A 16 5.09 8.76 -50.00
N GLU A 17 4.95 7.60 -49.37
CA GLU A 17 4.44 7.40 -48.02
C GLU A 17 5.23 6.23 -47.42
N PRO A 18 5.90 6.40 -46.26
CA PRO A 18 6.66 5.33 -45.64
C PRO A 18 5.75 4.29 -45.01
N SER A 19 6.30 3.10 -44.75
CA SER A 19 5.64 2.12 -43.91
C SER A 19 5.43 2.64 -42.48
N THR A 20 4.38 2.20 -41.79
CA THR A 20 4.13 2.57 -40.39
C THR A 20 5.34 2.26 -39.52
N GLY A 21 5.87 3.29 -38.84
CA GLY A 21 7.05 3.18 -37.97
C GLY A 21 8.40 3.42 -38.66
N TYR A 22 8.39 3.87 -39.91
CA TYR A 22 9.58 4.18 -40.68
C TYR A 22 9.56 5.62 -41.22
N LEU A 23 10.74 6.17 -41.46
CA LEU A 23 10.97 7.47 -42.07
C LEU A 23 10.80 7.39 -43.59
N LEU A 24 10.29 8.47 -44.18
CA LEU A 24 10.22 8.62 -45.64
C LEU A 24 11.62 8.55 -46.26
N ASN A 25 11.84 7.60 -47.15
CA ASN A 25 13.03 7.52 -47.98
C ASN A 25 12.89 8.43 -49.21
N GLU A 26 13.53 9.60 -49.15
CA GLU A 26 13.50 10.60 -50.24
C GLU A 26 14.40 10.24 -51.43
N THR A 27 15.12 9.12 -51.38
CA THR A 27 16.03 8.70 -52.45
C THR A 27 15.23 8.32 -53.71
N VAL A 28 15.64 8.88 -54.85
CA VAL A 28 15.11 8.50 -56.16
C VAL A 28 16.03 7.44 -56.78
N TYR A 29 15.46 6.30 -57.14
CA TYR A 29 16.19 5.18 -57.75
C TYR A 29 15.87 5.06 -59.23
N GLU A 30 16.88 4.86 -60.06
CA GLU A 30 16.68 4.45 -61.45
C GLU A 30 16.22 2.98 -61.50
N VAL A 31 15.24 2.68 -62.36
CA VAL A 31 14.65 1.34 -62.47
C VAL A 31 15.53 0.39 -63.29
N GLY A 32 16.35 0.93 -64.20
CA GLY A 32 17.20 0.12 -65.07
C GLY A 32 16.45 -0.70 -66.12
N ALA A 33 15.21 -0.34 -66.45
CA ALA A 33 14.39 -1.02 -67.47
C ALA A 33 14.73 -0.57 -68.91
N SER A 34 16.02 -0.44 -69.23
CA SER A 34 16.47 -0.02 -70.56
C SER A 34 16.15 -1.08 -71.63
N PRO A 35 15.50 -0.71 -72.77
CA PRO A 35 15.18 -1.67 -73.82
C PRO A 35 16.40 -2.39 -74.40
N SER A 36 17.59 -1.78 -74.37
CA SER A 36 18.81 -2.41 -74.87
C SER A 36 19.30 -3.59 -74.02
N LEU A 37 18.74 -3.77 -72.82
CA LEU A 37 19.10 -4.86 -71.91
C LEU A 37 18.25 -6.13 -72.12
N TYR A 38 17.28 -6.10 -73.05
CA TYR A 38 16.25 -7.12 -73.16
C TYR A 38 16.04 -7.61 -74.60
N GLU A 39 15.79 -8.92 -74.74
CA GLU A 39 15.55 -9.58 -76.04
C GLU A 39 14.16 -10.23 -76.13
N VAL A 40 13.39 -10.23 -75.03
CA VAL A 40 12.07 -10.87 -74.93
C VAL A 40 10.99 -9.84 -74.61
N GLU A 41 9.72 -10.19 -74.87
CA GLU A 41 8.57 -9.26 -74.75
C GLU A 41 8.30 -8.82 -73.30
N LEU A 42 8.47 -9.72 -72.32
CA LEU A 42 8.19 -9.45 -70.91
C LEU A 42 9.48 -9.58 -70.10
N ASN A 43 9.92 -8.47 -69.51
CA ASN A 43 11.18 -8.37 -68.79
C ASN A 43 10.95 -7.99 -67.33
N THR A 44 11.90 -8.34 -66.47
CA THR A 44 11.85 -8.01 -65.04
C THR A 44 13.19 -7.41 -64.62
N THR A 45 13.11 -6.34 -63.84
CA THR A 45 14.23 -5.71 -63.14
C THR A 45 13.82 -5.53 -61.69
N GLU A 46 14.79 -5.44 -60.78
CA GLU A 46 14.54 -5.28 -59.36
C GLU A 46 15.37 -4.13 -58.78
N ASN A 47 14.74 -3.39 -57.86
CA ASN A 47 15.40 -2.41 -57.02
C ASN A 47 15.23 -2.89 -55.57
N GLN A 48 16.34 -3.02 -54.85
CA GLN A 48 16.31 -3.27 -53.42
C GLN A 48 16.32 -1.92 -52.70
N VAL A 49 15.23 -1.61 -52.00
CA VAL A 49 15.10 -0.39 -51.18
C VAL A 49 14.95 -0.81 -49.72
N THR A 50 15.51 -0.02 -48.81
CA THR A 50 15.46 -0.30 -47.36
C THR A 50 14.75 0.83 -46.64
N GLU A 51 14.22 0.48 -45.48
CA GLU A 51 13.43 1.35 -44.63
C GLU A 51 14.25 1.80 -43.42
N THR A 52 14.03 3.03 -42.94
CA THR A 52 14.72 3.57 -41.76
C THR A 52 13.73 3.69 -40.61
N VAL A 53 13.93 2.93 -39.53
CA VAL A 53 13.01 2.90 -38.38
C VAL A 53 12.99 4.25 -37.66
N ILE A 54 11.81 4.69 -37.23
CA ILE A 54 11.63 5.84 -36.35
C ILE A 54 12.16 5.51 -34.94
N TYR A 55 12.95 6.38 -34.35
CA TYR A 55 13.42 6.26 -32.96
C TYR A 55 12.97 7.43 -32.08
N GLY A 56 12.78 7.18 -30.80
CA GLY A 56 12.55 8.22 -29.80
C GLY A 56 13.09 7.81 -28.43
N ASN A 57 12.97 8.71 -27.45
CA ASN A 57 13.48 8.50 -26.10
C ASN A 57 12.38 8.78 -25.08
N ILE A 58 12.43 8.08 -23.95
CA ILE A 58 11.53 8.30 -22.81
C ILE A 58 12.36 8.92 -21.69
N GLN A 59 11.89 10.03 -21.14
CA GLN A 59 12.49 10.71 -20.01
C GLN A 59 11.54 10.72 -18.82
N LEU A 60 12.09 10.47 -17.65
CA LEU A 60 11.38 10.41 -16.38
C LEU A 60 12.01 11.42 -15.42
N VAL A 61 11.19 12.15 -14.69
CA VAL A 61 11.57 12.88 -13.49
C VAL A 61 10.75 12.32 -12.35
N LYS A 62 11.43 11.82 -11.32
CA LYS A 62 10.81 11.09 -10.22
C LYS A 62 10.90 11.85 -8.93
N HIS A 63 9.77 11.96 -8.24
CA HIS A 63 9.64 12.60 -6.93
C HIS A 63 8.96 11.68 -5.91
N THR A 64 9.09 12.02 -4.64
CA THR A 64 8.34 11.47 -3.50
C THR A 64 7.72 12.60 -2.70
N ASP A 65 6.54 12.35 -2.13
CA ASP A 65 5.89 13.24 -1.18
C ASP A 65 6.58 13.15 0.19
N ASP A 66 7.17 14.23 0.69
CA ASP A 66 7.59 14.33 2.09
C ASP A 66 6.81 15.39 2.84
N LEU A 67 6.79 15.29 4.17
CA LEU A 67 6.30 16.38 5.01
C LEU A 67 7.27 17.57 4.92
N ASP A 68 6.71 18.76 4.71
CA ASP A 68 7.44 20.02 4.77
C ASP A 68 7.83 20.30 6.23
N PRO A 69 9.13 20.30 6.58
CA PRO A 69 9.57 20.56 7.94
C PRO A 69 9.31 22.00 8.41
N ASP A 70 9.09 22.93 7.48
CA ASP A 70 8.86 24.35 7.76
C ASP A 70 7.37 24.68 7.94
N VAL A 71 6.46 23.74 7.65
CA VAL A 71 5.01 23.86 7.88
C VAL A 71 4.64 23.06 9.13
N PRO A 72 4.30 23.71 10.26
CA PRO A 72 3.82 23.01 11.44
C PRO A 72 2.54 22.23 11.09
N GLU A 73 2.39 21.00 11.62
CA GLU A 73 1.20 20.14 11.45
C GLU A 73 -0.15 20.86 11.73
N GLY A 74 -0.12 21.98 12.46
CA GLY A 74 -1.27 22.79 12.85
C GLY A 74 -1.76 23.87 11.86
N GLU A 75 -1.13 24.05 10.69
CA GLU A 75 -1.69 24.92 9.66
C GLU A 75 -2.78 24.19 8.86
N ASN A 76 -3.99 24.15 9.44
CA ASN A 76 -5.22 23.77 8.73
C ASN A 76 -5.42 24.73 7.54
N THR A 77 -4.85 24.39 6.40
CA THR A 77 -5.30 24.95 5.14
C THR A 77 -6.21 23.93 4.47
N ASP A 78 -7.24 24.39 3.76
CA ASP A 78 -8.14 23.52 2.99
C ASP A 78 -7.44 22.86 1.77
N ASP A 79 -6.11 22.95 1.68
CA ASP A 79 -5.30 22.37 0.62
C ASP A 79 -4.77 20.98 1.06
N PRO A 80 -5.21 19.88 0.41
CA PRO A 80 -4.73 18.54 0.73
C PRO A 80 -3.24 18.32 0.48
N ASN A 81 -2.55 19.29 -0.14
CA ASN A 81 -1.10 19.27 -0.37
C ASN A 81 -0.34 20.25 0.56
N ALA A 82 -1.02 20.90 1.50
CA ALA A 82 -0.35 21.78 2.46
C ALA A 82 0.60 20.99 3.36
N GLY A 83 1.84 21.46 3.44
CA GLY A 83 2.89 20.79 4.19
C GLY A 83 3.42 19.53 3.50
N ILE A 84 3.24 19.36 2.19
CA ILE A 84 3.91 18.31 1.41
C ILE A 84 4.91 18.94 0.42
N ILE A 85 6.17 18.53 0.48
CA ILE A 85 7.20 18.87 -0.51
C ILE A 85 7.46 17.69 -1.45
N GLU A 86 7.56 17.97 -2.75
CA GLU A 86 7.99 16.98 -3.74
C GLU A 86 9.53 16.97 -3.80
N ARG A 87 10.15 15.95 -3.21
CA ARG A 87 11.60 15.75 -3.25
C ARG A 87 11.97 14.83 -4.41
N PRO A 88 13.03 15.13 -5.19
CA PRO A 88 13.54 14.20 -6.18
C PRO A 88 13.92 12.83 -5.58
N GLU A 89 13.52 11.74 -6.24
CA GLU A 89 13.80 10.38 -5.80
C GLU A 89 14.93 9.77 -6.62
N ALA A 90 16.11 9.70 -6.01
CA ALA A 90 17.29 9.06 -6.60
C ALA A 90 17.27 7.53 -6.43
N GLY A 91 17.74 6.80 -7.43
CA GLY A 91 17.87 5.35 -7.37
C GLY A 91 16.58 4.56 -7.64
N ALA A 92 15.47 5.20 -7.99
CA ALA A 92 14.27 4.51 -8.45
C ALA A 92 14.58 3.80 -9.79
N VAL A 93 14.14 2.55 -9.92
CA VAL A 93 14.47 1.70 -11.08
C VAL A 93 13.22 1.40 -11.89
N PHE A 94 13.33 1.57 -13.21
CA PHE A 94 12.26 1.35 -14.17
C PHE A 94 12.67 0.38 -15.26
N GLU A 95 11.84 -0.64 -15.48
CA GLU A 95 11.85 -1.44 -16.69
C GLU A 95 11.02 -0.74 -17.77
N ILE A 96 11.65 -0.48 -18.91
CA ILE A 96 10.96 -0.03 -20.12
C ILE A 96 11.07 -1.13 -21.15
N TYR A 97 9.95 -1.56 -21.71
CA TYR A 97 9.96 -2.62 -22.72
C TYR A 97 8.79 -2.52 -23.69
N LEU A 98 9.01 -2.97 -24.92
CA LEU A 98 7.98 -3.00 -25.95
C LEU A 98 6.80 -3.86 -25.48
N LYS A 99 5.62 -3.25 -25.40
CA LYS A 99 4.39 -3.86 -24.86
C LYS A 99 4.02 -5.15 -25.57
N ALA A 100 4.29 -5.25 -26.87
CA ALA A 100 4.04 -6.46 -27.67
C ALA A 100 4.90 -7.66 -27.25
N ALA A 101 6.05 -7.44 -26.59
CA ALA A 101 6.88 -8.50 -26.05
C ALA A 101 6.32 -9.12 -24.77
N GLY A 102 5.42 -8.42 -24.06
CA GLY A 102 4.75 -8.89 -22.86
C GLY A 102 5.53 -8.70 -21.55
N SER A 103 6.85 -8.78 -21.56
CA SER A 103 7.71 -8.53 -20.40
C SER A 103 9.08 -7.95 -20.80
N TYR A 104 9.81 -7.41 -19.81
CA TYR A 104 11.18 -6.93 -20.00
C TYR A 104 12.12 -8.04 -20.50
N ASP A 105 12.05 -9.23 -19.91
CA ASP A 105 12.90 -10.36 -20.29
C ASP A 105 12.63 -10.90 -21.69
N ALA A 106 11.37 -10.83 -22.16
CA ALA A 106 10.98 -11.29 -23.49
C ALA A 106 11.30 -10.26 -24.59
N ALA A 107 11.45 -8.98 -24.25
CA ALA A 107 11.78 -7.93 -25.19
C ALA A 107 13.25 -8.06 -25.67
N LYS A 108 13.49 -7.72 -26.94
CA LYS A 108 14.85 -7.66 -27.47
C LYS A 108 15.63 -6.53 -26.79
N GLU A 109 16.95 -6.64 -26.74
CA GLU A 109 17.79 -5.56 -26.21
C GLU A 109 17.57 -4.21 -26.91
N SER A 110 17.20 -4.19 -28.19
CA SER A 110 16.86 -2.96 -28.92
C SER A 110 15.49 -2.37 -28.54
N GLU A 111 14.64 -3.14 -27.88
CA GLU A 111 13.23 -2.85 -27.60
C GLU A 111 12.96 -2.71 -26.08
N ARG A 112 14.02 -2.62 -25.28
CA ARG A 112 13.94 -2.46 -23.82
C ARG A 112 15.07 -1.61 -23.26
N ASP A 113 14.86 -1.03 -22.09
CA ASP A 113 15.90 -0.34 -21.33
C ASP A 113 15.62 -0.40 -19.83
N LEU A 114 16.67 -0.41 -19.02
CA LEU A 114 16.58 -0.37 -17.56
C LEU A 114 17.09 0.98 -17.08
N LEU A 115 16.20 1.78 -16.52
CA LEU A 115 16.55 3.12 -16.05
C LEU A 115 16.73 3.14 -14.55
N THR A 116 17.68 3.93 -14.08
CA THR A 116 17.85 4.28 -12.67
C THR A 116 17.91 5.79 -12.57
N THR A 117 17.10 6.38 -11.71
CA THR A 117 17.07 7.83 -11.53
C THR A 117 18.33 8.34 -10.83
N ASP A 118 18.83 9.49 -11.28
CA ASP A 118 19.99 10.16 -10.69
C ASP A 118 19.61 10.98 -9.45
N ALA A 119 20.56 11.77 -8.93
CA ALA A 119 20.38 12.60 -7.74
C ALA A 119 19.27 13.66 -7.89
N ASP A 120 18.94 14.05 -9.12
CA ASP A 120 17.86 14.99 -9.43
C ASP A 120 16.55 14.27 -9.76
N GLY A 121 16.47 12.96 -9.49
CA GLY A 121 15.32 12.12 -9.81
C GLY A 121 15.16 11.88 -11.30
N PHE A 122 16.14 12.22 -12.14
CA PHE A 122 16.03 12.17 -13.58
C PHE A 122 16.55 10.84 -14.14
N ALA A 123 15.87 10.32 -15.17
CA ALA A 123 16.38 9.24 -15.99
C ALA A 123 15.96 9.39 -17.45
N SER A 124 16.78 8.88 -18.37
CA SER A 124 16.48 8.88 -19.81
C SER A 124 16.83 7.55 -20.43
N SER A 125 15.94 7.02 -21.25
CA SER A 125 16.24 5.83 -22.05
C SER A 125 17.22 6.15 -23.17
N LYS A 126 17.90 5.09 -23.63
CA LYS A 126 18.48 5.05 -24.97
C LYS A 126 17.39 5.25 -26.05
N PRO A 127 17.77 5.53 -27.30
CA PRO A 127 16.81 5.54 -28.40
C PRO A 127 16.12 4.18 -28.53
N LEU A 128 14.79 4.20 -28.48
CA LEU A 128 13.93 3.04 -28.62
C LEU A 128 13.15 3.15 -29.94
N PRO A 129 12.99 2.04 -30.69
CA PRO A 129 12.29 2.07 -31.98
C PRO A 129 10.81 2.37 -31.81
N TYR A 130 10.15 2.75 -32.90
CA TYR A 130 8.71 2.96 -32.98
C TYR A 130 7.91 1.83 -32.31
N GLY A 131 6.96 2.19 -31.45
CA GLY A 131 6.13 1.22 -30.77
C GLY A 131 5.50 1.72 -29.47
N HIS A 132 4.64 0.87 -28.90
CA HIS A 132 4.07 1.07 -27.57
C HIS A 132 4.96 0.40 -26.53
N TYR A 133 5.41 1.15 -25.54
CA TYR A 133 6.28 0.69 -24.45
C TYR A 133 5.53 0.72 -23.13
N THR A 134 5.70 -0.32 -22.32
CA THR A 134 5.34 -0.30 -20.91
C THR A 134 6.48 0.34 -20.14
N VAL A 135 6.14 1.20 -19.18
CA VAL A 135 7.06 1.72 -18.16
C VAL A 135 6.60 1.14 -16.82
N HIS A 136 7.44 0.32 -16.20
CA HIS A 136 7.15 -0.44 -14.99
C HIS A 136 8.20 -0.12 -13.92
N GLN A 137 7.79 0.40 -12.76
CA GLN A 137 8.70 0.67 -11.66
C GLN A 137 8.95 -0.60 -10.85
N ILE A 138 10.23 -0.94 -10.62
CA ILE A 138 10.64 -2.15 -9.89
C ILE A 138 11.43 -1.86 -8.62
N ALA A 139 11.89 -0.62 -8.43
CA ALA A 139 12.51 -0.18 -7.20
C ALA A 139 12.22 1.30 -6.95
N GLY A 140 12.21 1.67 -5.68
CA GLY A 140 12.00 3.04 -5.20
C GLY A 140 12.26 3.12 -3.71
N GLU A 141 11.96 4.26 -3.13
CA GLU A 141 12.07 4.54 -1.71
C GLU A 141 11.13 3.68 -0.87
N GLU A 142 11.63 3.20 0.26
CA GLU A 142 10.87 2.40 1.22
C GLU A 142 9.67 3.20 1.78
N GLY A 143 8.54 2.53 1.96
CA GLY A 143 7.30 3.17 2.45
C GLY A 143 6.55 4.03 1.43
N LYS A 144 7.00 4.08 0.17
CA LYS A 144 6.32 4.78 -0.91
C LYS A 144 5.73 3.80 -1.92
N ALA A 145 4.53 4.10 -2.42
CA ALA A 145 3.84 3.28 -3.41
C ALA A 145 4.43 3.53 -4.80
N PHE A 146 4.79 2.46 -5.51
CA PHE A 146 5.26 2.56 -6.89
C PHE A 146 4.19 3.17 -7.79
N VAL A 147 4.64 3.89 -8.82
CA VAL A 147 3.72 4.39 -9.83
C VAL A 147 3.10 3.23 -10.61
N PRO A 148 1.79 3.28 -10.91
CA PRO A 148 1.17 2.27 -11.75
C PRO A 148 1.79 2.23 -13.14
N ASP A 149 1.83 1.05 -13.74
CA ASP A 149 2.27 0.86 -15.12
C ASP A 149 1.51 1.78 -16.06
N PHE A 150 2.25 2.40 -16.98
CA PHE A 150 1.66 3.19 -18.05
C PHE A 150 2.32 2.88 -19.39
N THR A 151 1.64 3.28 -20.47
CA THR A 151 2.11 3.03 -21.83
C THR A 151 2.55 4.32 -22.50
N VAL A 152 3.75 4.32 -23.08
CA VAL A 152 4.27 5.39 -23.92
C VAL A 152 4.26 4.96 -25.38
N PHE A 153 3.81 5.82 -26.29
CA PHE A 153 3.81 5.53 -27.72
C PHE A 153 4.88 6.36 -28.45
N ILE A 154 5.98 5.71 -28.81
CA ILE A 154 7.03 6.30 -29.64
C ILE A 154 6.55 6.26 -31.10
N SER A 155 6.30 7.44 -31.64
CA SER A 155 5.63 7.61 -32.94
C SER A 155 6.25 8.66 -33.85
N SER A 156 7.22 9.43 -33.34
CA SER A 156 7.91 10.49 -34.09
C SER A 156 9.40 10.37 -33.91
N ASP A 157 10.14 10.51 -35.00
CA ASP A 157 11.60 10.37 -35.01
C ASP A 157 12.30 11.48 -34.23
N GLY A 158 13.33 11.11 -33.48
CA GLY A 158 14.07 11.98 -32.57
C GLY A 158 13.26 12.56 -31.41
N LYS A 159 11.98 12.20 -31.26
CA LYS A 159 11.13 12.81 -30.23
C LYS A 159 11.46 12.25 -28.85
N THR A 160 11.57 13.16 -27.89
CA THR A 160 11.63 12.83 -26.46
C THR A 160 10.25 12.95 -25.83
N TYR A 161 9.87 11.93 -25.06
CA TYR A 161 8.61 11.84 -24.33
C TYR A 161 8.90 11.93 -22.84
N SER A 162 8.55 13.06 -22.22
CA SER A 162 8.92 13.36 -20.82
C SER A 162 7.73 13.18 -19.87
N TYR A 163 7.98 12.58 -18.71
CA TYR A 163 7.00 12.31 -17.67
C TYR A 163 7.51 12.73 -16.29
N ILE A 164 6.64 13.33 -15.49
CA ILE A 164 6.89 13.59 -14.07
C ILE A 164 6.06 12.57 -13.29
N LEU A 165 6.73 11.84 -12.40
CA LEU A 165 6.20 10.70 -11.68
C LEU A 165 6.38 10.92 -10.18
N ASN A 166 5.37 10.58 -9.37
CA ASN A 166 5.40 10.76 -7.92
C ASN A 166 4.99 9.44 -7.21
N ASN A 167 5.81 8.96 -6.27
CA ASN A 167 5.43 7.82 -5.42
C ASN A 167 4.71 8.39 -4.20
N ARG A 168 3.42 8.07 -4.10
CA ARG A 168 2.61 8.50 -2.96
C ARG A 168 3.03 7.74 -1.72
N THR A 169 3.01 8.38 -0.56
CA THR A 169 3.25 7.71 0.72
C THR A 169 2.21 6.61 0.94
N ILE A 170 2.65 5.42 1.33
CA ILE A 170 1.76 4.34 1.72
C ILE A 170 1.21 4.65 3.11
N THR A 171 -0.11 4.66 3.25
CA THR A 171 -0.77 4.88 4.53
C THR A 171 -1.99 3.99 4.66
N ALA A 172 -2.33 3.56 5.87
CA ALA A 172 -3.60 2.90 6.17
C ALA A 172 -4.15 3.34 7.53
N ARG A 173 -5.47 3.30 7.69
CA ARG A 173 -6.09 3.55 9.00
C ARG A 173 -6.08 2.27 9.83
N LEU A 174 -5.70 2.36 11.10
CA LEU A 174 -5.77 1.24 12.03
C LEU A 174 -7.17 1.17 12.65
N LYS A 175 -7.79 0.00 12.57
CA LYS A 175 -8.95 -0.40 13.38
C LYS A 175 -8.50 -1.40 14.44
N VAL A 176 -8.86 -1.18 15.70
CA VAL A 176 -8.64 -2.16 16.77
C VAL A 176 -9.98 -2.74 17.20
N GLU A 177 -10.06 -4.06 17.27
CA GLU A 177 -11.22 -4.79 17.78
C GLU A 177 -10.87 -5.46 19.11
N LYS A 178 -11.67 -5.17 20.13
CA LYS A 178 -11.47 -5.71 21.47
C LYS A 178 -12.33 -6.93 21.68
N CYS A 179 -11.72 -8.09 21.86
CA CYS A 179 -12.41 -9.36 22.02
C CYS A 179 -12.19 -9.97 23.41
N ASP A 180 -13.17 -10.76 23.85
CA ASP A 180 -13.06 -11.66 24.98
C ASP A 180 -12.29 -12.91 24.54
N ALA A 181 -11.26 -13.27 25.30
CA ALA A 181 -10.33 -14.35 24.95
C ALA A 181 -10.97 -15.75 25.00
N GLU A 182 -12.07 -15.92 25.75
CA GLU A 182 -12.70 -17.23 25.95
C GLU A 182 -13.78 -17.52 24.90
N THR A 183 -14.53 -16.49 24.51
CA THR A 183 -15.67 -16.56 23.60
C THR A 183 -15.32 -16.10 22.18
N GLY A 184 -14.24 -15.33 22.02
CA GLY A 184 -13.85 -14.71 20.76
C GLY A 184 -14.77 -13.58 20.29
N LYS A 185 -15.71 -13.15 21.12
CA LYS A 185 -16.67 -12.08 20.78
C LYS A 185 -16.13 -10.71 21.15
N ILE A 186 -16.60 -9.69 20.42
CA ILE A 186 -16.36 -8.29 20.74
C ILE A 186 -16.86 -7.97 22.15
N ILE A 187 -16.10 -7.16 22.90
CA ILE A 187 -16.45 -6.60 24.20
C ILE A 187 -17.02 -5.19 23.96
N PRO A 188 -18.35 -4.99 23.94
CA PRO A 188 -18.97 -3.70 23.63
C PRO A 188 -19.00 -2.80 24.87
N VAL A 189 -17.82 -2.47 25.41
CA VAL A 189 -17.66 -1.64 26.61
C VAL A 189 -16.52 -0.66 26.40
N THR A 190 -16.75 0.59 26.78
CA THR A 190 -15.75 1.67 26.73
C THR A 190 -14.68 1.51 27.80
N GLY A 191 -13.67 2.38 27.78
CA GLY A 191 -12.65 2.46 28.84
C GLY A 191 -11.40 1.63 28.58
N THR A 192 -11.37 0.86 27.49
CA THR A 192 -10.13 0.27 26.99
C THR A 192 -9.31 1.37 26.30
N GLY A 193 -8.05 1.52 26.69
CA GLY A 193 -7.12 2.50 26.11
C GLY A 193 -5.88 1.83 25.53
N PHE A 194 -5.41 2.33 24.40
CA PHE A 194 -4.24 1.81 23.69
C PHE A 194 -3.23 2.90 23.36
N GLN A 195 -1.94 2.55 23.44
CA GLN A 195 -0.85 3.31 22.84
C GLN A 195 -0.24 2.50 21.70
N ILE A 196 0.33 3.19 20.71
CA ILE A 196 0.91 2.56 19.53
C ILE A 196 2.37 2.94 19.45
N LYS A 197 3.25 1.95 19.35
CA LYS A 197 4.68 2.16 19.24
C LYS A 197 5.14 1.91 17.81
N ASP A 198 5.86 2.87 17.24
CA ASP A 198 6.56 2.70 15.97
C ASP A 198 7.88 1.97 16.23
N LEU A 199 8.10 0.83 15.57
CA LEU A 199 9.30 0.02 15.82
C LEU A 199 10.54 0.56 15.12
N SER A 200 10.39 1.42 14.09
CA SER A 200 11.52 2.04 13.39
C SER A 200 12.17 3.13 14.23
N THR A 201 11.36 3.92 14.94
CA THR A 201 11.83 5.01 15.82
C THR A 201 11.96 4.58 17.27
N GLY A 202 11.15 3.58 17.69
CA GLY A 202 11.03 3.16 19.09
C GLY A 202 10.13 4.07 19.93
N GLU A 203 9.50 5.08 19.33
CA GLU A 203 8.67 6.07 20.00
C GLU A 203 7.17 5.71 19.93
N PHE A 204 6.38 6.26 20.85
CA PHE A 204 4.92 6.15 20.80
C PHE A 204 4.35 7.21 19.86
N ILE A 205 3.40 6.80 19.03
CA ILE A 205 2.69 7.67 18.09
C ILE A 205 1.74 8.58 18.86
N THR A 206 1.76 9.86 18.49
CA THR A 206 0.75 10.85 18.87
C THR A 206 -0.01 11.33 17.65
N GLN A 207 -1.30 11.68 17.80
CA GLN A 207 -2.10 12.29 16.73
C GLN A 207 -2.79 13.55 17.25
N THR A 208 -2.90 14.58 16.42
CA THR A 208 -3.56 15.83 16.81
C THR A 208 -4.96 15.91 16.22
N VAL A 209 -5.98 16.08 17.06
CA VAL A 209 -7.37 16.33 16.63
C VAL A 209 -7.70 17.79 16.85
N TYR A 210 -8.27 18.48 15.85
CA TYR A 210 -8.46 19.94 15.87
C TYR A 210 -9.84 20.41 16.34
N TYR A 211 -10.84 19.51 16.34
CA TYR A 211 -12.23 19.83 16.67
C TYR A 211 -12.72 18.99 17.87
N PRO A 212 -13.46 19.57 18.83
CA PRO A 212 -13.86 20.98 18.90
C PRO A 212 -12.72 21.93 19.30
N ASN A 213 -11.65 21.43 19.90
CA ASN A 213 -10.42 22.16 20.18
C ASN A 213 -9.21 21.28 19.83
N PRO A 214 -8.05 21.88 19.47
CA PRO A 214 -6.80 21.14 19.30
C PRO A 214 -6.41 20.35 20.54
N GLU A 215 -6.25 19.04 20.40
CA GLU A 215 -5.79 18.11 21.42
C GLU A 215 -4.83 17.10 20.79
N THR A 216 -3.69 16.86 21.43
CA THR A 216 -2.75 15.80 21.05
C THR A 216 -3.09 14.55 21.84
N LEU A 217 -3.42 13.48 21.14
CA LEU A 217 -3.73 12.17 21.66
C LEU A 217 -2.47 11.31 21.65
N ASP A 218 -2.09 10.77 22.81
CA ASP A 218 -1.06 9.72 22.96
C ASP A 218 -1.67 8.35 23.31
N THR A 219 -2.98 8.34 23.59
CA THR A 219 -3.76 7.19 24.03
C THR A 219 -5.12 7.21 23.34
N PHE A 220 -5.49 6.09 22.71
CA PHE A 220 -6.71 5.94 21.92
C PHE A 220 -7.67 5.00 22.61
N TYR A 221 -8.94 5.40 22.71
CA TYR A 221 -9.94 4.66 23.48
C TYR A 221 -10.96 3.94 22.60
N VAL A 222 -11.31 2.72 23.01
CA VAL A 222 -12.36 1.89 22.40
C VAL A 222 -13.74 2.49 22.65
N SER A 223 -14.58 2.49 21.61
CA SER A 223 -15.97 2.92 21.68
C SER A 223 -16.84 1.92 22.45
N ASP A 224 -18.11 2.28 22.68
CA ASP A 224 -19.10 1.38 23.27
C ASP A 224 -19.50 0.23 22.32
N GLU A 225 -19.11 0.28 21.06
CA GLU A 225 -19.25 -0.82 20.11
C GLU A 225 -18.11 -1.85 20.20
N GLY A 226 -17.09 -1.61 21.04
CA GLY A 226 -15.99 -2.54 21.29
C GLY A 226 -14.86 -2.51 20.25
N TRP A 227 -14.80 -1.44 19.46
CA TRP A 227 -13.69 -1.17 18.54
C TRP A 227 -13.28 0.31 18.57
N LEU A 228 -12.07 0.63 18.08
CA LEU A 228 -11.68 2.00 17.74
C LEU A 228 -11.12 2.06 16.33
N MET A 229 -11.18 3.24 15.73
CA MET A 229 -10.47 3.60 14.51
C MET A 229 -9.60 4.80 14.83
N LEU A 230 -8.34 4.81 14.38
CA LEU A 230 -7.51 5.99 14.56
C LEU A 230 -8.06 7.19 13.77
N PRO A 231 -7.97 8.41 14.33
CA PRO A 231 -8.32 9.64 13.64
C PRO A 231 -7.58 9.81 12.30
N GLU A 232 -6.26 9.64 12.33
CA GLU A 232 -5.37 9.78 11.19
C GLU A 232 -4.77 8.42 10.78
N PRO A 233 -4.48 8.22 9.48
CA PRO A 233 -3.82 7.01 9.02
C PRO A 233 -2.36 6.97 9.51
N LEU A 234 -1.83 5.76 9.66
CA LEU A 234 -0.42 5.53 9.92
C LEU A 234 0.33 5.37 8.60
N ALA A 235 1.59 5.82 8.56
CA ALA A 235 2.50 5.56 7.45
C ALA A 235 2.87 4.07 7.38
N ALA A 236 3.48 3.66 6.27
CA ALA A 236 4.04 2.31 6.17
C ALA A 236 5.11 2.07 7.22
N GLY A 237 5.05 0.90 7.86
CA GLY A 237 5.95 0.54 8.94
C GLY A 237 5.44 -0.61 9.81
N ASP A 238 6.30 -1.08 10.70
CA ASP A 238 5.99 -2.09 11.71
C ASP A 238 5.70 -1.42 13.06
N TYR A 239 4.63 -1.85 13.70
CA TYR A 239 4.09 -1.24 14.91
C TYR A 239 3.74 -2.29 15.97
N GLU A 240 3.63 -1.84 17.20
CA GLU A 240 3.09 -2.61 18.32
C GLU A 240 1.96 -1.85 19.01
N LEU A 241 0.84 -2.54 19.25
CA LEU A 241 -0.30 -2.04 20.00
C LEU A 241 -0.18 -2.44 21.48
N TYR A 242 -0.10 -1.46 22.38
CA TYR A 242 0.01 -1.64 23.83
C TYR A 242 -1.31 -1.30 24.51
N GLU A 243 -1.89 -2.24 25.27
CA GLU A 243 -3.06 -1.95 26.12
C GLU A 243 -2.59 -1.25 27.40
N VAL A 244 -3.14 -0.07 27.68
CA VAL A 244 -2.81 0.73 28.89
C VAL A 244 -3.96 0.82 29.88
N ALA A 245 -5.18 0.54 29.42
CA ALA A 245 -6.35 0.37 30.26
C ALA A 245 -7.21 -0.76 29.71
N ALA A 246 -7.63 -1.69 30.57
CA ALA A 246 -8.51 -2.79 30.20
C ALA A 246 -9.98 -2.41 30.39
N PRO A 247 -10.89 -3.06 29.64
CA PRO A 247 -12.31 -2.91 29.88
C PRO A 247 -12.69 -3.45 31.27
N TYR A 248 -13.75 -2.88 31.84
CA TYR A 248 -14.25 -3.31 33.15
C TYR A 248 -14.52 -4.83 33.18
N GLY A 249 -14.03 -5.50 34.22
CA GLY A 249 -14.19 -6.95 34.40
C GLY A 249 -13.16 -7.80 33.65
N TYR A 250 -12.15 -7.20 32.99
CA TYR A 250 -11.11 -7.91 32.27
C TYR A 250 -9.72 -7.64 32.84
N VAL A 251 -8.80 -8.58 32.64
CA VAL A 251 -7.38 -8.43 32.98
C VAL A 251 -6.71 -7.54 31.94
N LEU A 252 -5.91 -6.57 32.38
CA LEU A 252 -5.02 -5.78 31.53
C LEU A 252 -3.95 -6.68 30.90
N SER A 253 -3.87 -6.68 29.57
CA SER A 253 -2.83 -7.39 28.84
C SER A 253 -1.49 -6.67 29.01
N ASP A 254 -0.45 -7.42 29.37
CA ASP A 254 0.94 -6.95 29.35
C ASP A 254 1.67 -7.31 28.04
N GLN A 255 1.01 -8.03 27.13
CA GLN A 255 1.55 -8.43 25.85
C GLN A 255 1.12 -7.44 24.75
N PRO A 256 2.08 -6.80 24.05
CA PRO A 256 1.75 -5.98 22.90
C PRO A 256 1.34 -6.85 21.70
N VAL A 257 0.52 -6.29 20.80
CA VAL A 257 0.08 -6.95 19.57
C VAL A 257 0.82 -6.32 18.39
N PRO A 258 1.69 -7.06 17.67
CA PRO A 258 2.39 -6.52 16.51
C PRO A 258 1.44 -6.41 15.30
N PHE A 259 1.63 -5.39 14.48
CA PHE A 259 0.95 -5.22 13.19
C PHE A 259 1.80 -4.39 12.22
N THR A 260 1.50 -4.51 10.93
CA THR A 260 2.26 -3.85 9.86
C THR A 260 1.30 -3.05 8.97
N ILE A 261 1.76 -1.87 8.54
CA ILE A 261 1.14 -1.10 7.47
C ILE A 261 2.02 -1.24 6.22
N ASP A 262 1.52 -1.89 5.18
CA ASP A 262 2.26 -2.17 3.94
C ASP A 262 1.53 -1.69 2.66
N GLY A 263 0.34 -1.10 2.81
CA GLY A 263 -0.47 -0.61 1.70
C GLY A 263 -1.31 -1.68 1.00
N SER A 264 -1.35 -2.91 1.52
CA SER A 264 -2.22 -3.98 1.01
C SER A 264 -3.70 -3.68 1.20
N GLU A 265 -4.05 -2.99 2.28
CA GLU A 265 -5.42 -2.62 2.65
C GLU A 265 -5.50 -1.15 3.10
N ALA A 266 -6.62 -0.48 2.80
CA ALA A 266 -6.85 0.89 3.26
C ALA A 266 -7.13 0.98 4.77
N VAL A 267 -7.58 -0.13 5.38
CA VAL A 267 -7.86 -0.26 6.81
C VAL A 267 -7.26 -1.57 7.29
N VAL A 268 -6.28 -1.49 8.19
CA VAL A 268 -5.70 -2.67 8.85
C VAL A 268 -6.47 -2.92 10.14
N THR A 269 -7.01 -4.13 10.31
CA THR A 269 -7.73 -4.52 11.53
C THR A 269 -6.86 -5.37 12.43
N VAL A 270 -6.68 -4.92 13.68
CA VAL A 270 -5.93 -5.64 14.73
C VAL A 270 -6.90 -6.08 15.81
N THR A 271 -6.91 -7.37 16.12
CA THR A 271 -7.72 -7.91 17.21
C THR A 271 -6.87 -8.08 18.46
N GLN A 272 -7.33 -7.55 19.57
CA GLN A 272 -6.72 -7.72 20.89
C GLN A 272 -7.68 -8.49 21.80
N TYR A 273 -7.15 -9.47 22.55
CA TYR A 273 -7.93 -10.32 23.44
C TYR A 273 -7.60 -10.07 24.91
N ASN A 274 -8.63 -10.00 25.78
CA ASN A 274 -8.44 -10.02 27.24
C ASN A 274 -9.17 -11.20 27.87
N MET A 275 -8.58 -11.70 28.94
CA MET A 275 -9.23 -12.68 29.80
C MET A 275 -10.19 -11.99 30.78
N PRO A 276 -11.43 -12.51 30.94
CA PRO A 276 -12.33 -12.02 31.97
C PRO A 276 -11.78 -12.34 33.36
N GLN A 277 -11.93 -11.40 34.29
CA GLN A 277 -11.59 -11.61 35.70
C GLN A 277 -12.61 -12.55 36.34
N LYS A 278 -12.11 -13.54 37.09
CA LYS A 278 -12.95 -14.56 37.75
C LYS A 278 -12.69 -14.57 39.24
N GLY A 279 -13.77 -14.59 40.02
CA GLY A 279 -13.74 -14.75 41.46
C GLY A 279 -14.20 -16.15 41.90
N GLN A 280 -13.68 -16.62 43.03
CA GLN A 280 -14.21 -17.80 43.72
C GLN A 280 -14.97 -17.35 44.97
N LEU A 281 -16.24 -17.74 45.08
CA LEU A 281 -17.05 -17.48 46.27
C LEU A 281 -16.95 -18.66 47.24
N THR A 282 -16.68 -18.37 48.51
CA THR A 282 -16.79 -19.34 49.60
C THR A 282 -17.86 -18.86 50.59
N ILE A 283 -18.90 -19.67 50.78
CA ILE A 283 -20.00 -19.35 51.70
C ILE A 283 -19.91 -20.30 52.89
N THR A 284 -19.86 -19.74 54.11
CA THR A 284 -19.94 -20.51 55.35
C THR A 284 -21.21 -20.13 56.09
N LYS A 285 -22.09 -21.11 56.30
CA LYS A 285 -23.30 -20.91 57.09
C LYS A 285 -23.11 -21.44 58.50
N THR A 286 -23.19 -20.55 59.48
CA THR A 286 -23.18 -20.90 60.89
C THR A 286 -24.48 -20.48 61.58
N GLY A 287 -24.69 -21.01 62.77
CA GLY A 287 -25.75 -20.59 63.67
C GLY A 287 -25.64 -21.29 65.02
N GLU A 288 -26.42 -20.82 65.98
CA GLU A 288 -26.53 -21.44 67.30
C GLU A 288 -27.20 -22.81 67.18
N VAL A 289 -26.50 -23.84 67.63
CA VAL A 289 -27.03 -25.18 67.83
C VAL A 289 -27.05 -25.46 69.32
N PHE A 290 -28.05 -26.21 69.76
CA PHE A 290 -28.12 -26.64 71.14
C PHE A 290 -26.88 -27.50 71.46
N ALA A 291 -26.10 -27.08 72.45
CA ALA A 291 -24.86 -27.73 72.83
C ALA A 291 -25.05 -28.60 74.09
N SER A 292 -25.61 -28.02 75.15
CA SER A 292 -25.82 -28.70 76.43
C SER A 292 -26.85 -28.00 77.31
N VAL A 293 -27.08 -28.51 78.52
CA VAL A 293 -27.90 -27.84 79.56
C VAL A 293 -27.02 -27.56 80.77
N GLN A 294 -27.10 -26.35 81.31
CA GLN A 294 -26.46 -25.97 82.57
C GLN A 294 -27.52 -25.86 83.68
N GLU A 295 -27.29 -26.52 84.80
CA GLU A 295 -28.15 -26.42 85.99
C GLU A 295 -27.59 -25.39 86.97
N ASN A 296 -28.45 -24.51 87.49
CA ASN A 296 -28.09 -23.53 88.51
C ASN A 296 -29.25 -23.38 89.51
N ASP A 297 -29.04 -23.79 90.78
CA ASP A 297 -30.04 -23.79 91.85
C ASP A 297 -31.40 -24.42 91.49
N GLY A 298 -31.38 -25.55 90.78
CA GLY A 298 -32.59 -26.28 90.35
C GLY A 298 -33.29 -25.68 89.13
N LEU A 299 -32.70 -24.64 88.50
CA LEU A 299 -33.13 -24.08 87.22
C LEU A 299 -32.24 -24.61 86.09
N TYR A 300 -32.83 -25.16 85.04
CA TYR A 300 -32.11 -25.68 83.88
C TYR A 300 -32.11 -24.63 82.75
N GLN A 301 -30.93 -24.24 82.29
CA GLN A 301 -30.73 -23.28 81.21
C GLN A 301 -30.05 -23.95 80.00
N PRO A 302 -30.64 -23.87 78.79
CA PRO A 302 -29.99 -24.39 77.58
C PRO A 302 -28.75 -23.55 77.24
N VAL A 303 -27.68 -24.23 76.87
CA VAL A 303 -26.44 -23.64 76.36
C VAL A 303 -26.38 -23.93 74.87
N TYR A 304 -26.12 -22.89 74.08
CA TYR A 304 -25.95 -22.97 72.64
C TYR A 304 -24.49 -22.73 72.27
N GLU A 305 -24.05 -23.34 71.16
CA GLU A 305 -22.76 -23.06 70.55
C GLU A 305 -22.92 -22.74 69.07
N VAL A 306 -21.97 -22.00 68.51
CA VAL A 306 -21.99 -21.69 67.08
C VAL A 306 -21.36 -22.85 66.31
N ALA A 307 -22.13 -23.49 65.45
CA ALA A 307 -21.67 -24.57 64.58
C ALA A 307 -22.06 -24.34 63.11
N GLY A 308 -21.46 -25.13 62.21
CA GLY A 308 -21.82 -25.13 60.79
C GLY A 308 -23.21 -25.75 60.57
N LEU A 309 -24.06 -25.07 59.78
CA LEU A 309 -25.42 -25.51 59.49
C LEU A 309 -25.53 -25.98 58.03
N PRO A 310 -25.62 -27.31 57.77
CA PRO A 310 -25.75 -27.84 56.42
C PRO A 310 -27.18 -27.68 55.87
N GLY A 311 -27.34 -27.78 54.56
CA GLY A 311 -28.64 -27.84 53.89
C GLY A 311 -29.22 -26.49 53.44
N ALA A 312 -28.51 -25.38 53.68
CA ALA A 312 -28.87 -24.09 53.09
C ALA A 312 -28.61 -24.11 51.57
N VAL A 313 -29.57 -23.59 50.81
CA VAL A 313 -29.49 -23.40 49.35
C VAL A 313 -29.46 -21.90 49.08
N TYR A 314 -28.56 -21.47 48.19
CA TYR A 314 -28.36 -20.08 47.82
C TYR A 314 -28.53 -19.92 46.32
N ASP A 315 -29.24 -18.87 45.91
CA ASP A 315 -29.16 -18.36 44.55
C ASP A 315 -28.00 -17.37 44.46
N VAL A 316 -27.11 -17.57 43.49
CA VAL A 316 -26.07 -16.59 43.13
C VAL A 316 -26.56 -15.89 41.88
N ILE A 317 -26.95 -14.62 42.04
CA ILE A 317 -27.49 -13.79 40.97
C ILE A 317 -26.46 -12.69 40.68
N ALA A 318 -26.12 -12.51 39.40
CA ALA A 318 -25.38 -11.36 38.90
C ALA A 318 -26.33 -10.54 38.02
N ASP A 319 -26.39 -9.23 38.26
CA ASP A 319 -27.20 -8.27 37.49
C ASP A 319 -26.47 -7.81 36.22
#